data_AF-A0A0E3S2L2-F1
#
_entry.id   AF-A0A0E3S2L2-F1
#
_cell.length_a   1.000
_cell.length_b   1.000
_cell.length_c   1.000
_cell.angle_alpha   90.00
_cell.angle_beta   90.00
_cell.angle_gamma   90.00
#
_symmetry.space_group_name_H-M   'P 1'
#
loop_
_entity.id
_entity.type
_entity.pdbx_description
1 polymer ?
#
loop_
_entity_poly.entity_id
_entity_poly.type
_entity_poly.pdbx_seq_one_letter_code
_entity_poly.pdbx_strand_id
1 'polypeptide(L)'
;MAFAVALMARELKPEDCPPLVEEPKYKENYEKLRDIFKPSESATETGLIVHENLCFGCGNCVVACPPNVANDPHGVGSGNAPTNPNKLVMAAFESAELAGKAVVKTFSSGVVPSACEILDRVSLQVLKRYDPNLVLPAEGDVILFEVDGTETSAREAAEQVMEVCSPLSLTIKLVESEKEMADIWAARKLVGAAVSRLDPTKTRIYVGEDMGVPMKQILKLLRRVQEISEEFDLPAMKYGHIGDGNLHLALFIDVLKHERNARKLMAFLS
;
A
#
# COMPACT_ATOMS: atom_id res chain seq x y z
N MET A 1 -8.82 20.09 26.31
CA MET A 1 -8.66 18.81 25.59
C MET A 1 -9.86 17.89 25.78
N ALA A 2 -10.34 17.62 26.99
CA ALA A 2 -11.49 16.73 27.22
C ALA A 2 -12.75 17.12 26.41
N PHE A 3 -13.15 18.40 26.40
CA PHE A 3 -14.31 18.85 25.63
C PHE A 3 -14.17 18.64 24.11
N ALA A 4 -13.01 18.96 23.53
CA ALA A 4 -12.77 18.78 22.10
C ALA A 4 -12.80 17.29 21.68
N VAL A 5 -12.29 16.40 22.53
CA VAL A 5 -12.34 14.95 22.29
C VAL A 5 -13.78 14.45 22.36
N ALA A 6 -14.55 14.86 23.38
CA ALA A 6 -15.96 14.51 23.51
C ALA A 6 -16.83 15.09 22.37
N LEU A 7 -16.51 16.29 21.89
CA LEU A 7 -17.16 16.91 20.73
C LEU A 7 -16.90 16.13 19.43
N MET A 8 -15.65 15.69 19.20
CA MET A 8 -15.29 14.86 18.05
C MET A 8 -15.90 13.46 18.14
N ALA A 9 -16.06 12.92 19.35
CA ALA A 9 -16.76 11.67 19.62
C ALA A 9 -18.29 11.79 19.60
N ARG A 10 -18.84 13.00 19.38
CA ARG A 10 -20.28 13.33 19.36
C ARG A 10 -21.01 13.06 20.69
N GLU A 11 -20.28 13.01 21.79
CA GLU A 11 -20.84 12.85 23.14
C GLU A 11 -21.32 14.19 23.71
N LEU A 12 -20.78 15.30 23.19
CA LEU A 12 -21.16 16.68 23.53
C LEU A 12 -21.35 17.50 22.26
N LYS A 13 -22.09 18.60 22.37
CA LYS A 13 -22.35 19.56 21.30
C LYS A 13 -21.65 20.90 21.56
N PRO A 14 -21.44 21.74 20.54
CA PRO A 14 -20.88 23.09 20.71
C PRO A 14 -21.59 23.93 21.78
N GLU A 15 -22.91 23.76 21.93
CA GLU A 15 -23.76 24.45 22.91
C GLU A 15 -23.43 24.06 24.37
N ASP A 16 -22.84 22.89 24.59
CA ASP A 16 -22.56 22.34 25.92
C ASP A 16 -21.29 22.94 26.56
N CYS A 17 -20.67 23.95 25.93
CA CYS A 17 -19.54 24.69 26.47
C CYS A 17 -19.97 26.12 26.87
N PRO A 18 -20.24 26.38 28.17
CA PRO A 18 -20.68 27.70 28.62
C PRO A 18 -19.73 28.83 28.20
N PRO A 19 -18.39 28.70 28.26
CA PRO A 19 -17.48 29.73 27.74
C PRO A 19 -17.70 30.08 26.26
N LEU A 20 -17.97 29.10 25.39
CA LEU A 20 -18.18 29.34 23.96
C LEU A 20 -19.50 30.07 23.68
N VAL A 21 -20.52 29.87 24.52
CA VAL A 21 -21.85 30.45 24.37
C VAL A 21 -21.97 31.81 25.05
N GLU A 22 -21.38 31.96 26.24
CA GLU A 22 -21.61 33.11 27.12
C GLU A 22 -20.56 34.21 26.96
N GLU A 23 -19.33 33.91 26.54
CA GLU A 23 -18.27 34.90 26.42
C GLU A 23 -18.25 35.56 25.01
N PRO A 24 -18.46 36.89 24.90
CA PRO A 24 -18.60 37.57 23.60
C PRO A 24 -17.41 37.40 22.65
N LYS A 25 -16.19 37.26 23.18
CA LYS A 25 -14.97 37.07 22.39
C LYS A 25 -14.94 35.75 21.61
N TYR A 26 -15.77 34.76 21.95
CA TYR A 26 -15.80 33.47 21.27
C TYR A 26 -17.00 33.29 20.34
N LYS A 27 -17.86 34.30 20.22
CA LYS A 27 -19.08 34.23 19.40
C LYS A 27 -18.83 33.81 17.95
N GLU A 28 -17.79 34.37 17.32
CA GLU A 28 -17.44 34.03 15.93
C GLU A 28 -16.90 32.60 15.80
N ASN A 29 -16.14 32.14 16.79
CA ASN A 29 -15.63 30.76 16.83
C ASN A 29 -16.76 29.76 17.04
N TYR A 30 -17.75 30.10 17.87
CA TYR A 30 -18.93 29.30 18.11
C TYR A 30 -19.78 29.14 16.84
N GLU A 31 -20.01 30.22 16.07
CA GLU A 31 -20.74 30.16 14.80
C GLU A 31 -20.02 29.28 13.77
N LYS A 32 -18.71 29.42 13.63
CA LYS A 32 -17.87 28.56 12.76
C LYS A 32 -17.92 27.10 13.17
N LEU A 33 -17.83 26.82 14.47
CA LEU A 33 -17.86 25.46 14.99
C LEU A 33 -19.24 24.82 14.71
N ARG A 34 -20.33 25.55 14.93
CA ARG A 34 -21.69 25.06 14.63
C ARG A 34 -21.86 24.75 13.15
N ASP A 35 -21.36 25.59 12.25
CA ASP A 35 -21.45 25.34 10.81
C ASP A 35 -20.65 24.11 10.36
N ILE A 36 -19.49 23.84 10.99
CA ILE A 36 -18.70 22.63 10.73
C ILE A 36 -19.45 21.36 11.16
N PHE A 37 -20.16 21.42 12.28
CA PHE A 37 -20.87 20.25 12.83
C PHE A 37 -22.31 20.11 12.30
N LYS A 38 -22.87 21.15 11.66
CA LYS A 38 -24.24 21.13 11.08
C LYS A 38 -24.54 19.94 10.16
N PRO A 39 -23.63 19.46 9.28
CA PRO A 39 -23.89 18.27 8.46
C PRO A 39 -23.98 16.97 9.26
N SER A 40 -23.40 16.94 10.48
CA SER A 40 -23.37 15.76 11.34
C SER A 40 -24.62 15.59 12.21
N GLU A 41 -25.45 16.64 12.34
CA GLU A 41 -26.70 16.58 13.12
C GLU A 41 -27.77 15.67 12.47
N SER A 42 -27.74 15.55 11.14
CA SER A 42 -28.62 14.67 10.37
C SER A 42 -27.96 13.36 9.94
N ALA A 43 -26.73 13.11 10.41
CA ALA A 43 -25.96 11.94 10.01
C ALA A 43 -26.22 10.76 10.95
N THR A 44 -26.25 9.54 10.41
CA THR A 44 -26.32 8.29 11.19
C THR A 44 -25.06 8.11 12.05
N GLU A 45 -25.02 7.09 12.92
CA GLU A 45 -23.85 6.77 13.78
C GLU A 45 -22.52 6.70 13.02
N THR A 46 -22.57 6.35 11.73
CA THR A 46 -21.44 6.30 10.79
C THR A 46 -20.98 7.65 10.25
N GLY A 47 -21.71 8.74 10.51
CA GLY A 47 -21.40 10.08 10.01
C GLY A 47 -21.85 10.39 8.58
N LEU A 48 -22.69 9.53 7.99
CA LEU A 48 -23.27 9.73 6.66
C LEU A 48 -24.72 10.25 6.74
N ILE A 49 -25.12 11.08 5.78
CA ILE A 49 -26.52 11.51 5.60
C ILE A 49 -27.18 10.51 4.65
N VAL A 50 -28.16 9.74 5.15
CA VAL A 50 -28.90 8.75 4.35
C VAL A 50 -30.28 9.31 4.00
N HIS A 51 -30.56 9.48 2.70
CA HIS A 51 -31.87 9.94 2.22
C HIS A 51 -32.82 8.75 2.08
N GLU A 52 -33.71 8.54 3.06
CA GLU A 52 -34.59 7.36 3.15
C GLU A 52 -35.45 7.11 1.89
N ASN A 53 -35.93 8.17 1.23
CA ASN A 53 -36.77 8.05 0.03
C ASN A 53 -35.98 7.81 -1.27
N LEU A 54 -34.65 7.98 -1.24
CA LEU A 54 -33.74 7.76 -2.36
C LEU A 54 -32.86 6.52 -2.14
N CYS A 55 -32.76 6.06 -0.90
CA CYS A 55 -32.01 4.89 -0.49
C CYS A 55 -32.87 3.64 -0.71
N PHE A 56 -32.50 2.84 -1.71
CA PHE A 56 -33.17 1.57 -2.00
C PHE A 56 -32.51 0.36 -1.32
N GLY A 57 -31.70 0.59 -0.28
CA GLY A 57 -31.14 -0.47 0.56
C GLY A 57 -30.11 -1.39 -0.12
N CYS A 58 -29.39 -0.90 -1.13
CA CYS A 58 -28.46 -1.73 -1.93
C CYS A 58 -27.10 -2.03 -1.29
N GLY A 59 -26.79 -1.50 -0.10
CA GLY A 59 -25.50 -1.75 0.55
C GLY A 59 -24.28 -1.12 -0.13
N ASN A 60 -24.48 -0.19 -1.08
CA ASN A 60 -23.41 0.39 -1.91
C ASN A 60 -22.36 1.27 -1.20
N CYS A 61 -22.32 1.33 0.14
CA CYS A 61 -21.11 1.81 0.84
C CYS A 61 -19.99 0.76 0.86
N VAL A 62 -20.27 -0.47 0.42
CA VAL A 62 -19.28 -1.47 0.03
C VAL A 62 -19.65 -1.87 -1.40
N VAL A 63 -18.87 -1.46 -2.40
CA VAL A 63 -19.01 -2.06 -3.74
C VAL A 63 -18.52 -3.50 -3.61
N ALA A 64 -19.42 -4.42 -3.27
CA ALA A 64 -19.12 -5.83 -3.21
C ALA A 64 -19.36 -6.44 -4.58
N CYS A 65 -18.30 -6.96 -5.20
CA CYS A 65 -18.36 -7.76 -6.42
C CYS A 65 -19.36 -8.92 -6.21
N PRO A 66 -20.42 -9.10 -7.04
CA PRO A 66 -21.41 -10.17 -6.83
C PRO A 66 -20.79 -11.58 -6.70
N PRO A 67 -19.75 -11.94 -7.47
CA PRO A 67 -18.94 -13.13 -7.21
C PRO A 67 -18.40 -13.25 -5.78
N ASN A 68 -17.86 -12.17 -5.22
CA ASN A 68 -17.29 -12.16 -3.86
C ASN A 68 -18.38 -12.29 -2.79
N VAL A 69 -19.57 -11.72 -3.03
CA VAL A 69 -20.74 -11.90 -2.15
C VAL A 69 -21.27 -13.32 -2.21
N ALA A 70 -21.27 -13.94 -3.40
CA ALA A 70 -21.69 -15.33 -3.55
C ALA A 70 -20.71 -16.30 -2.86
N ASN A 71 -19.41 -16.00 -2.92
CA ASN A 71 -18.37 -16.83 -2.31
C ASN A 71 -18.23 -16.62 -0.79
N ASP A 72 -18.36 -15.39 -0.28
CA ASP A 72 -18.22 -15.06 1.13
C ASP A 72 -19.34 -14.12 1.63
N PRO A 73 -20.60 -14.59 1.70
CA PRO A 73 -21.75 -13.74 2.03
C PRO A 73 -21.69 -13.10 3.43
N HIS A 74 -20.84 -13.60 4.32
CA HIS A 74 -20.72 -13.11 5.69
C HIS A 74 -19.54 -12.14 5.87
N GLY A 75 -18.39 -12.39 5.25
CA GLY A 75 -17.23 -11.50 5.35
C GLY A 75 -17.47 -10.17 4.65
N VAL A 76 -17.97 -10.17 3.40
CA VAL A 76 -18.25 -8.90 2.68
C VAL A 76 -19.35 -8.07 3.34
N GLY A 77 -20.30 -8.71 4.03
CA GLY A 77 -21.37 -8.03 4.78
C GLY A 77 -20.91 -7.42 6.11
N SER A 78 -19.71 -7.77 6.58
CA SER A 78 -19.15 -7.30 7.86
C SER A 78 -18.11 -6.18 7.72
N GLY A 79 -17.90 -5.67 6.49
CA GLY A 79 -16.88 -4.67 6.19
C GLY A 79 -15.46 -5.23 6.11
N ASN A 80 -15.30 -6.56 6.16
CA ASN A 80 -14.03 -7.23 5.92
C ASN A 80 -13.84 -7.50 4.41
N ALA A 81 -12.58 -7.63 3.98
CA ALA A 81 -12.28 -8.15 2.66
C ALA A 81 -12.83 -9.59 2.52
N PRO A 82 -13.32 -9.99 1.33
CA PRO A 82 -13.88 -11.32 1.11
C PRO A 82 -12.81 -12.41 1.33
N THR A 83 -13.18 -13.50 2.00
CA THR A 83 -12.29 -14.65 2.25
C THR A 83 -12.30 -15.64 1.07
N ASN A 84 -12.06 -15.13 -0.14
CA ASN A 84 -11.95 -15.98 -1.31
C ASN A 84 -10.71 -16.89 -1.21
N PRO A 85 -10.77 -18.11 -1.76
CA PRO A 85 -9.57 -18.83 -2.15
C PRO A 85 -8.63 -17.93 -2.95
N ASN A 86 -7.35 -17.95 -2.60
CA ASN A 86 -6.32 -17.18 -3.25
C ASN A 86 -5.10 -18.04 -3.61
N LYS A 87 -4.33 -17.58 -4.58
CA LYS A 87 -3.07 -18.17 -5.01
C LYS A 87 -2.02 -17.08 -5.12
N LEU A 88 -0.82 -17.37 -4.65
CA LEU A 88 0.31 -16.45 -4.70
C LEU A 88 1.38 -16.99 -5.66
N VAL A 89 1.70 -16.21 -6.68
CA VAL A 89 2.86 -16.43 -7.56
C VAL A 89 3.98 -15.48 -7.14
N MET A 90 5.14 -16.02 -6.82
CA MET A 90 6.34 -15.24 -6.52
C MET A 90 7.35 -15.40 -7.66
N ALA A 91 7.75 -14.29 -8.27
CA ALA A 91 8.69 -14.26 -9.37
C ALA A 91 9.86 -13.31 -9.06
N ALA A 92 11.09 -13.73 -9.35
CA ALA A 92 12.29 -12.92 -9.25
C ALA A 92 12.82 -12.57 -10.63
N PHE A 93 13.37 -11.37 -10.78
CA PHE A 93 13.82 -10.81 -12.05
C PHE A 93 15.23 -10.25 -11.94
N GLU A 94 15.96 -10.22 -13.06
CA GLU A 94 17.33 -9.68 -13.12
C GLU A 94 17.38 -8.17 -12.95
N SER A 95 16.27 -7.47 -13.21
CA SER A 95 16.18 -6.02 -13.01
C SER A 95 14.76 -5.57 -12.73
N ALA A 96 14.62 -4.44 -12.05
CA ALA A 96 13.34 -3.76 -11.85
C ALA A 96 12.61 -3.44 -13.17
N GLU A 97 13.34 -3.20 -14.27
CA GLU A 97 12.72 -3.01 -15.59
C GLU A 97 12.04 -4.30 -16.10
N LEU A 98 12.69 -5.46 -15.97
CA LEU A 98 12.08 -6.74 -16.32
C LEU A 98 10.90 -7.06 -15.40
N ALA A 99 11.03 -6.78 -14.11
CA ALA A 99 9.96 -6.95 -13.13
C ALA A 99 8.72 -6.11 -13.50
N GLY A 100 8.91 -4.82 -13.81
CA GLY A 100 7.82 -3.96 -14.26
C GLY A 100 7.24 -4.37 -15.61
N LYS A 101 8.06 -4.89 -16.55
CA LYS A 101 7.56 -5.42 -17.82
C LYS A 101 6.67 -6.65 -17.60
N ALA A 102 7.03 -7.51 -16.65
CA ALA A 102 6.22 -8.65 -16.28
C ALA A 102 4.85 -8.20 -15.74
N VAL A 103 4.83 -7.22 -14.81
CA VAL A 103 3.58 -6.61 -14.32
C VAL A 103 2.72 -6.09 -15.48
N VAL A 104 3.28 -5.27 -16.37
CA VAL A 104 2.52 -4.73 -17.52
C VAL A 104 1.99 -5.85 -18.42
N LYS A 105 2.77 -6.90 -18.68
CA LYS A 105 2.32 -8.04 -19.49
C LYS A 105 1.20 -8.82 -18.82
N THR A 106 1.27 -9.05 -17.50
CA THR A 106 0.22 -9.73 -16.73
C THR A 106 -1.11 -8.98 -16.84
N PHE A 107 -1.11 -7.67 -16.62
CA PHE A 107 -2.33 -6.86 -16.80
C PHE A 107 -2.81 -6.87 -18.25
N SER A 108 -1.89 -6.84 -19.22
CA SER A 108 -2.22 -6.86 -20.65
C SER A 108 -2.77 -8.22 -21.12
N SER A 109 -2.51 -9.31 -20.40
CA SER A 109 -3.08 -10.63 -20.69
C SER A 109 -4.50 -10.81 -20.15
N GLY A 110 -5.05 -9.78 -19.50
CA GLY A 110 -6.40 -9.78 -18.92
C GLY A 110 -6.46 -10.28 -17.47
N VAL A 111 -5.34 -10.68 -16.87
CA VAL A 111 -5.29 -11.04 -15.45
C VAL A 111 -5.14 -9.77 -14.63
N VAL A 112 -6.06 -9.57 -13.68
CA VAL A 112 -5.98 -8.49 -12.70
C VAL A 112 -5.72 -9.12 -11.34
N PRO A 113 -4.48 -9.07 -10.83
CA PRO A 113 -4.16 -9.58 -9.50
C PRO A 113 -4.95 -8.85 -8.41
N SER A 114 -5.34 -9.57 -7.35
CA SER A 114 -5.91 -8.99 -6.13
C SER A 114 -4.85 -8.21 -5.34
N ALA A 115 -3.59 -8.64 -5.43
CA ALA A 115 -2.43 -7.88 -4.97
C ALA A 115 -1.25 -8.05 -5.95
N CYS A 116 -0.49 -6.99 -6.16
CA CYS A 116 0.71 -7.03 -6.98
C CYS A 116 1.79 -6.12 -6.36
N GLU A 117 2.76 -6.74 -5.70
CA GLU A 117 3.79 -6.06 -4.90
C GLU A 117 5.17 -6.19 -5.52
N ILE A 118 5.99 -5.15 -5.38
CA ILE A 118 7.43 -5.24 -5.62
C ILE A 118 8.22 -5.26 -4.31
N LEU A 119 9.27 -6.08 -4.29
CA LEU A 119 10.39 -6.05 -3.36
C LEU A 119 11.66 -5.99 -4.20
N ASP A 120 12.21 -4.80 -4.41
CA ASP A 120 13.43 -4.68 -5.20
C ASP A 120 14.64 -5.33 -4.52
N ARG A 121 15.73 -5.48 -5.26
CA ARG A 121 16.96 -6.13 -4.78
C ARG A 121 17.49 -5.54 -3.49
N VAL A 122 17.42 -4.22 -3.33
CA VAL A 122 17.91 -3.54 -2.13
C VAL A 122 17.01 -3.91 -0.94
N SER A 123 15.69 -3.89 -1.13
CA SER A 123 14.70 -4.33 -0.12
C SER A 123 14.93 -5.79 0.27
N LEU A 124 15.18 -6.65 -0.71
CA LEU A 124 15.43 -8.07 -0.50
C LEU A 124 16.71 -8.31 0.32
N GLN A 125 17.79 -7.61 -0.01
CA GLN A 125 19.06 -7.67 0.74
C GLN A 125 18.88 -7.20 2.19
N VAL A 126 18.12 -6.12 2.40
CA VAL A 126 17.78 -5.61 3.73
C VAL A 126 17.02 -6.67 4.52
N LEU A 127 15.95 -7.24 3.96
CA LEU A 127 15.18 -8.29 4.61
C LEU A 127 16.04 -9.51 4.96
N LYS A 128 16.88 -9.99 4.03
CA LYS A 128 17.76 -11.15 4.25
C LYS A 128 18.85 -10.90 5.29
N ARG A 129 19.33 -9.66 5.43
CA ARG A 129 20.24 -9.29 6.53
C ARG A 129 19.52 -9.26 7.88
N TYR A 130 18.24 -8.89 7.89
CA TYR A 130 17.44 -8.86 9.11
C TYR A 130 17.12 -10.28 9.59
N ASP A 131 16.67 -11.13 8.68
CA ASP A 131 16.49 -12.56 8.92
C ASP A 131 16.82 -13.37 7.65
N PRO A 132 17.90 -14.16 7.65
CA PRO A 132 18.30 -14.94 6.49
C PRO A 132 17.31 -16.07 6.17
N ASN A 133 16.45 -16.46 7.12
CA ASN A 133 15.50 -17.56 6.97
C ASN A 133 14.17 -17.17 6.31
N LEU A 134 13.96 -15.87 6.00
CA LEU A 134 12.77 -15.42 5.30
C LEU A 134 12.60 -16.17 3.98
N VAL A 135 11.36 -16.57 3.67
CA VAL A 135 11.01 -17.37 2.48
C VAL A 135 10.96 -16.51 1.21
N LEU A 136 12.06 -15.82 0.94
CA LEU A 136 12.26 -14.97 -0.22
C LEU A 136 13.47 -15.46 -1.02
N PRO A 137 13.54 -15.15 -2.33
CA PRO A 137 14.71 -15.43 -3.17
C PRO A 137 16.01 -14.84 -2.58
N ALA A 138 17.15 -15.38 -3.00
CA ALA A 138 18.45 -14.87 -2.54
C ALA A 138 18.81 -13.54 -3.22
N GLU A 139 18.45 -13.38 -4.49
CA GLU A 139 18.83 -12.24 -5.33
C GLU A 139 17.70 -11.88 -6.31
N GLY A 140 17.87 -10.72 -6.97
CA GLY A 140 16.93 -10.19 -7.95
C GLY A 140 15.91 -9.21 -7.38
N ASP A 141 15.07 -8.70 -8.26
CA ASP A 141 13.89 -7.89 -7.94
C ASP A 141 12.67 -8.81 -7.93
N VAL A 142 11.90 -8.83 -6.85
CA VAL A 142 10.82 -9.79 -6.64
C VAL A 142 9.46 -9.12 -6.85
N ILE A 143 8.58 -9.79 -7.61
CA ILE A 143 7.17 -9.45 -7.69
C ILE A 143 6.34 -10.56 -7.03
N LEU A 144 5.39 -10.14 -6.21
CA LEU A 144 4.37 -11.00 -5.62
C LEU A 144 3.05 -10.73 -6.35
N PHE A 145 2.50 -11.73 -7.00
CA PHE A 145 1.19 -11.67 -7.65
C PHE A 145 0.22 -12.54 -6.87
N GLU A 146 -0.72 -11.94 -6.17
CA GLU A 146 -1.85 -12.65 -5.58
C GLU A 146 -3.05 -12.55 -6.50
N VAL A 147 -3.73 -13.68 -6.72
CA VAL A 147 -4.99 -13.76 -7.45
C VAL A 147 -6.01 -14.45 -6.56
N ASP A 148 -7.26 -14.01 -6.61
CA ASP A 148 -8.35 -14.54 -5.80
C ASP A 148 -9.58 -14.88 -6.65
N GLY A 149 -10.49 -15.67 -6.07
CA GLY A 149 -11.75 -16.05 -6.69
C GLY A 149 -12.20 -17.44 -6.25
N THR A 150 -12.84 -18.18 -7.14
CA THR A 150 -13.06 -19.63 -6.92
C THR A 150 -11.71 -20.37 -6.97
N GLU A 151 -11.61 -21.54 -6.35
CA GLU A 151 -10.38 -22.36 -6.39
C GLU A 151 -9.88 -22.59 -7.83
N THR A 152 -10.80 -22.90 -8.76
CA THR A 152 -10.48 -23.09 -10.18
C THR A 152 -10.01 -21.80 -10.84
N SER A 153 -10.77 -20.70 -10.71
CA SER A 153 -10.43 -19.44 -11.38
C SER A 153 -9.14 -18.83 -10.83
N ALA A 154 -8.89 -18.93 -9.52
CA ALA A 154 -7.65 -18.45 -8.91
C ALA A 154 -6.45 -19.28 -9.37
N ARG A 155 -6.61 -20.59 -9.53
CA ARG A 155 -5.53 -21.46 -10.06
C ARG A 155 -5.24 -21.18 -11.54
N GLU A 156 -6.28 -21.05 -12.37
CA GLU A 156 -6.13 -20.69 -13.79
C GLU A 156 -5.44 -19.32 -13.97
N ALA A 157 -5.85 -18.32 -13.19
CA ALA A 157 -5.21 -17.01 -13.21
C ALA A 157 -3.73 -17.07 -12.78
N ALA A 158 -3.41 -17.87 -11.76
CA ALA A 158 -2.03 -18.05 -11.31
C ALA A 158 -1.16 -18.76 -12.37
N GLU A 159 -1.70 -19.77 -13.04
CA GLU A 159 -1.02 -20.46 -14.14
C GLU A 159 -0.77 -19.52 -15.32
N GLN A 160 -1.73 -18.66 -15.66
CA GLN A 160 -1.56 -17.64 -16.69
C GLN A 160 -0.49 -16.60 -16.29
N VAL A 161 -0.45 -16.16 -15.03
CA VAL A 161 0.63 -15.29 -14.52
C VAL A 161 1.98 -15.98 -14.69
N MET A 162 2.07 -17.27 -14.35
CA MET A 162 3.30 -18.03 -14.52
C MET A 162 3.75 -18.11 -15.98
N GLU A 163 2.84 -18.41 -16.90
CA GLU A 163 3.13 -18.47 -18.34
C GLU A 163 3.66 -17.13 -18.87
N VAL A 164 3.01 -16.02 -18.51
CA VAL A 164 3.37 -14.67 -18.97
C VAL A 164 4.73 -14.22 -18.41
N CYS A 165 5.01 -14.53 -17.15
CA CYS A 165 6.19 -14.05 -16.43
C CYS A 165 7.42 -14.95 -16.62
N SER A 166 7.24 -16.25 -16.87
CA SER A 166 8.33 -17.23 -16.98
C SER A 166 9.44 -16.81 -17.95
N PRO A 167 9.17 -16.30 -19.17
CA PRO A 167 10.22 -15.87 -20.10
C PRO A 167 11.06 -14.66 -19.65
N LEU A 168 10.60 -13.93 -18.62
CA LEU A 168 11.27 -12.74 -18.09
C LEU A 168 11.93 -13.00 -16.73
N SER A 169 11.51 -14.05 -16.02
CA SER A 169 11.91 -14.32 -14.64
C SER A 169 13.19 -15.14 -14.55
N LEU A 170 14.01 -14.85 -13.54
CA LEU A 170 15.11 -15.71 -13.09
C LEU A 170 14.56 -16.98 -12.41
N THR A 171 13.57 -16.79 -11.56
CA THR A 171 12.85 -17.87 -10.88
C THR A 171 11.39 -17.48 -10.75
N ILE A 172 10.50 -18.44 -10.86
CA ILE A 172 9.07 -18.24 -10.65
C ILE A 172 8.49 -19.48 -9.96
N LYS A 173 7.60 -19.26 -9.00
CA LYS A 173 6.91 -20.37 -8.30
C LYS A 173 5.49 -19.99 -7.91
N LEU A 174 4.60 -20.97 -8.01
CA LEU A 174 3.31 -20.96 -7.31
C LEU A 174 3.54 -21.41 -5.86
N VAL A 175 3.05 -20.62 -4.90
CA VAL A 175 3.11 -20.93 -3.48
C VAL A 175 1.92 -21.81 -3.11
N GLU A 176 2.18 -23.08 -2.84
CA GLU A 176 1.12 -24.08 -2.58
C GLU A 176 0.70 -24.14 -1.10
N SER A 177 1.57 -23.72 -0.16
CA SER A 177 1.28 -23.78 1.27
C SER A 177 0.77 -22.44 1.83
N GLU A 178 -0.35 -22.47 2.55
CA GLU A 178 -0.88 -21.30 3.27
C GLU A 178 0.14 -20.71 4.26
N LYS A 179 0.90 -21.58 4.95
CA LYS A 179 1.95 -21.14 5.89
C LYS A 179 3.05 -20.38 5.14
N GLU A 180 3.49 -20.90 4.00
CA GLU A 180 4.52 -20.26 3.20
C GLU A 180 4.04 -18.91 2.66
N MET A 181 2.79 -18.84 2.19
CA MET A 181 2.16 -17.60 1.75
C MET A 181 2.12 -16.56 2.88
N ALA A 182 1.71 -16.96 4.08
CA ALA A 182 1.68 -16.10 5.26
C ALA A 182 3.09 -15.60 5.65
N ASP A 183 4.10 -16.47 5.59
CA ASP A 183 5.50 -16.13 5.87
C ASP A 183 6.03 -15.11 4.84
N ILE A 184 5.71 -15.26 3.56
CA ILE A 184 6.06 -14.30 2.50
C ILE A 184 5.39 -12.94 2.74
N TRP A 185 4.10 -12.93 3.06
CA TRP A 185 3.37 -11.70 3.35
C TRP A 185 3.89 -10.99 4.62
N ALA A 186 4.27 -11.75 5.64
CA ALA A 186 4.93 -11.22 6.83
C ALA A 186 6.27 -10.55 6.47
N ALA A 187 7.07 -11.18 5.61
CA ALA A 187 8.33 -10.60 5.12
C ALA A 187 8.10 -9.29 4.33
N ARG A 188 7.08 -9.24 3.45
CA ARG A 188 6.70 -8.02 2.72
C ARG A 188 6.29 -6.88 3.65
N LYS A 189 5.55 -7.15 4.73
CA LYS A 189 5.15 -6.14 5.73
C LYS A 189 6.34 -5.64 6.57
N LEU A 190 7.35 -6.49 6.75
CA LEU A 190 8.53 -6.18 7.56
C LEU A 190 9.46 -5.14 6.92
N VAL A 191 9.43 -4.97 5.59
CA VAL A 191 10.37 -4.10 4.85
C VAL A 191 10.51 -2.73 5.50
N GLY A 192 9.40 -2.03 5.77
CA GLY A 192 9.44 -0.68 6.34
C GLY A 192 10.17 -0.58 7.68
N ALA A 193 10.14 -1.65 8.49
CA ALA A 193 10.73 -1.69 9.82
C ALA A 193 12.16 -2.27 9.84
N ALA A 194 12.47 -3.26 8.99
CA ALA A 194 13.80 -3.90 8.93
C ALA A 194 14.90 -2.87 8.65
N VAL A 195 14.57 -1.96 7.76
CA VAL A 195 15.37 -0.85 7.29
C VAL A 195 16.02 -0.01 8.38
N SER A 196 15.23 0.41 9.37
CA SER A 196 15.69 1.29 10.44
C SER A 196 16.55 0.54 11.48
N ARG A 197 16.66 -0.78 11.38
CA ARG A 197 17.29 -1.65 12.40
C ARG A 197 18.63 -2.25 11.98
N LEU A 198 19.00 -2.20 10.70
CA LEU A 198 20.15 -2.95 10.19
C LEU A 198 21.50 -2.30 10.42
N ASP A 199 21.58 -0.97 10.48
CA ASP A 199 22.87 -0.28 10.53
C ASP A 199 22.71 1.09 11.22
N PRO A 200 23.29 1.27 12.44
CA PRO A 200 23.15 2.52 13.19
C PRO A 200 23.92 3.69 12.57
N THR A 201 24.85 3.43 11.63
CA THR A 201 25.53 4.48 10.87
C THR A 201 24.72 4.97 9.67
N LYS A 202 23.66 4.23 9.31
CA LYS A 202 22.77 4.57 8.22
C LYS A 202 21.46 5.14 8.72
N THR A 203 21.01 6.19 8.05
CA THR A 203 19.74 6.84 8.33
C THR A 203 18.88 6.83 7.07
N ARG A 204 17.59 6.52 7.25
CA ARG A 204 16.58 6.67 6.20
C ARG A 204 16.37 8.16 5.92
N ILE A 205 16.38 8.53 4.65
CA ILE A 205 15.89 9.83 4.21
C ILE A 205 14.43 9.66 3.80
N TYR A 206 13.55 10.44 4.43
CA TYR A 206 12.12 10.47 4.12
C TYR A 206 11.86 11.41 2.94
N VAL A 207 11.97 10.88 1.73
CA VAL A 207 11.71 11.58 0.46
C VAL A 207 11.08 10.60 -0.52
N GLY A 208 9.96 10.98 -1.15
CA GLY A 208 9.28 10.10 -2.11
C GLY A 208 8.68 8.85 -1.46
N GLU A 209 8.22 8.98 -0.21
CA GLU A 209 7.75 7.87 0.62
C GLU A 209 6.51 7.16 0.08
N ASP A 210 5.68 7.86 -0.68
CA ASP A 210 4.42 7.34 -1.22
C ASP A 210 4.15 7.98 -2.58
N MET A 211 4.67 7.37 -3.64
CA MET A 211 4.57 7.91 -4.99
C MET A 211 3.57 7.12 -5.83
N GLY A 212 2.45 7.75 -6.14
CA GLY A 212 1.50 7.26 -7.14
C GLY A 212 1.81 7.81 -8.53
N VAL A 213 1.95 6.93 -9.51
CA VAL A 213 2.01 7.29 -10.94
C VAL A 213 0.96 6.51 -11.73
N PRO A 214 0.48 7.02 -12.88
CA PRO A 214 -0.34 6.20 -13.77
C PRO A 214 0.42 4.92 -14.15
N MET A 215 -0.23 3.76 -14.16
CA MET A 215 0.41 2.45 -14.41
C MET A 215 1.33 2.42 -15.64
N LYS A 216 0.95 3.10 -16.72
CA LYS A 216 1.78 3.23 -17.93
C LYS A 216 3.15 3.91 -17.72
N GLN A 217 3.34 4.61 -16.61
CA GLN A 217 4.58 5.30 -16.24
C GLN A 217 5.44 4.54 -15.24
N ILE A 218 5.01 3.37 -14.76
CA ILE A 218 5.73 2.61 -13.71
C ILE A 218 7.17 2.25 -14.12
N LEU A 219 7.36 1.86 -15.38
CA LEU A 219 8.69 1.57 -15.92
C LEU A 219 9.59 2.81 -15.96
N LYS A 220 9.02 3.95 -16.34
CA LYS A 220 9.73 5.23 -16.36
C LYS A 220 10.13 5.64 -14.94
N LEU A 221 9.24 5.42 -13.97
CA LEU A 221 9.51 5.69 -12.56
C LEU A 221 10.66 4.82 -12.04
N LEU A 222 10.57 3.50 -12.20
CA LEU A 222 11.61 2.56 -11.74
C LEU A 222 12.99 2.91 -12.31
N ARG A 223 13.04 3.24 -13.61
CA ARG A 223 14.25 3.68 -14.29
C ARG A 223 14.77 5.00 -13.74
N ARG A 224 13.92 6.02 -13.61
CA ARG A 224 14.35 7.34 -13.14
C ARG A 224 14.87 7.28 -11.71
N VAL A 225 14.25 6.49 -10.84
CA VAL A 225 14.74 6.29 -9.47
C VAL A 225 16.08 5.56 -9.48
N GLN A 226 16.29 4.59 -10.38
CA GLN A 226 17.58 3.92 -10.53
C GLN A 226 18.67 4.91 -10.96
N GLU A 227 18.40 5.73 -11.98
CA GLU A 227 19.33 6.77 -12.45
C GLU A 227 19.69 7.75 -11.33
N ILE A 228 18.71 8.22 -10.55
CA ILE A 228 18.96 9.12 -9.41
C ILE A 228 19.79 8.42 -8.33
N SER A 229 19.47 7.16 -8.02
CA SER A 229 20.22 6.36 -7.04
C SER A 229 21.70 6.25 -7.43
N GLU A 230 21.98 6.03 -8.72
CA GLU A 230 23.34 5.95 -9.27
C GLU A 230 24.03 7.31 -9.37
N GLU A 231 23.34 8.34 -9.86
CA GLU A 231 23.86 9.71 -10.02
C GLU A 231 24.36 10.29 -8.70
N PHE A 232 23.64 10.02 -7.60
CA PHE A 232 23.97 10.53 -6.28
C PHE A 232 24.72 9.50 -5.40
N ASP A 233 25.01 8.29 -5.87
CA ASP A 233 25.58 7.19 -5.05
C ASP A 233 24.78 6.98 -3.76
N LEU A 234 23.45 6.94 -3.87
CA LEU A 234 22.51 6.79 -2.76
C LEU A 234 21.62 5.57 -3.00
N PRO A 235 21.83 4.44 -2.29
CA PRO A 235 20.98 3.27 -2.42
C PRO A 235 19.50 3.60 -2.14
N ALA A 236 18.65 3.24 -3.10
CA ALA A 236 17.20 3.42 -3.02
C ALA A 236 16.52 2.05 -3.04
N MET A 237 15.72 1.78 -2.02
CA MET A 237 14.77 0.67 -2.06
C MET A 237 13.48 1.12 -2.73
N LYS A 238 12.88 0.19 -3.46
CA LYS A 238 11.59 0.30 -4.13
C LYS A 238 10.75 -0.88 -3.68
N TYR A 239 9.73 -0.58 -2.87
CA TYR A 239 8.78 -1.58 -2.40
C TYR A 239 7.39 -0.97 -2.39
N GLY A 240 6.34 -1.77 -2.58
CA GLY A 240 4.99 -1.21 -2.66
C GLY A 240 4.09 -1.92 -3.66
N HIS A 241 2.91 -1.33 -3.82
CA HIS A 241 1.83 -1.80 -4.65
C HIS A 241 2.09 -1.44 -6.13
N ILE A 242 3.06 -2.12 -6.75
CA ILE A 242 3.40 -1.85 -8.16
C ILE A 242 2.22 -2.03 -9.12
N GLY A 243 1.22 -2.85 -8.76
CA GLY A 243 0.04 -3.12 -9.58
C GLY A 243 -0.95 -1.98 -9.76
N ASP A 244 -0.98 -1.01 -8.84
CA ASP A 244 -1.82 0.19 -8.96
C ASP A 244 -1.01 1.46 -9.26
N GLY A 245 0.32 1.30 -9.40
CA GLY A 245 1.25 2.37 -9.73
C GLY A 245 1.77 3.10 -8.49
N ASN A 246 1.55 2.56 -7.31
CA ASN A 246 2.03 3.09 -6.04
C ASN A 246 3.35 2.43 -5.60
N LEU A 247 4.38 3.25 -5.36
CA LEU A 247 5.66 2.78 -4.85
C LEU A 247 6.11 3.62 -3.66
N HIS A 248 6.58 2.93 -2.63
CA HIS A 248 7.38 3.53 -1.58
C HIS A 248 8.84 3.55 -2.01
N LEU A 249 9.43 4.74 -2.00
CA LEU A 249 10.88 4.88 -2.09
C LEU A 249 11.45 5.14 -0.71
N ALA A 250 12.55 4.46 -0.44
CA ALA A 250 13.26 4.64 0.80
C ALA A 250 14.75 4.70 0.50
N LEU A 251 15.32 5.89 0.70
CA LEU A 251 16.72 6.18 0.48
C LEU A 251 17.50 5.99 1.78
N PHE A 252 18.68 5.37 1.70
CA PHE A 252 19.60 5.24 2.84
C PHE A 252 20.87 6.01 2.60
N ILE A 253 21.26 6.74 3.64
CA ILE A 253 22.57 7.37 3.69
C ILE A 253 23.35 6.77 4.83
N ASP A 254 24.59 6.40 4.56
CA ASP A 254 25.61 6.42 5.62
C ASP A 254 25.96 7.90 5.84
N VAL A 255 25.66 8.41 7.04
CA VAL A 255 25.81 9.84 7.36
C VAL A 255 27.26 10.30 7.35
N LEU A 256 28.22 9.38 7.53
CA LEU A 256 29.66 9.68 7.51
C LEU A 256 30.20 9.70 6.09
N LYS A 257 29.62 8.90 5.18
CA LYS A 257 30.09 8.76 3.79
C LYS A 257 29.33 9.62 2.77
N HIS A 258 28.01 9.78 2.93
CA HIS A 258 27.14 10.32 1.87
C HIS A 258 26.53 11.69 2.17
N GLU A 259 26.95 12.39 3.24
CA GLU A 259 26.36 13.69 3.62
C GLU A 259 26.35 14.69 2.46
N ARG A 260 27.46 14.80 1.72
CA ARG A 260 27.56 15.73 0.57
C ARG A 260 26.59 15.35 -0.55
N ASN A 261 26.40 14.06 -0.82
CA ASN A 261 25.51 13.60 -1.88
C ASN A 261 24.05 13.75 -1.48
N ALA A 262 23.71 13.50 -0.20
CA ALA A 262 22.39 13.76 0.35
C ALA A 262 22.00 15.24 0.21
N ARG A 263 22.91 16.17 0.52
CA ARG A 263 22.67 17.62 0.33
C ARG A 263 22.45 17.99 -1.13
N LYS A 264 23.21 17.39 -2.06
CA LYS A 264 23.02 17.60 -3.50
C LYS A 264 21.66 17.09 -3.98
N LEU A 265 21.22 15.92 -3.50
CA LEU A 265 19.90 15.38 -3.84
C LEU A 265 18.79 16.31 -3.32
N MET A 266 18.89 16.81 -2.09
CA MET A 266 17.91 17.75 -1.55
C MET A 266 17.83 19.04 -2.38
N ALA A 267 18.99 19.57 -2.81
CA ALA A 267 19.04 20.72 -3.70
C ALA A 267 18.50 20.44 -5.11
N PHE A 268 18.62 19.20 -5.59
CA PHE A 268 18.07 18.77 -6.87
C PHE A 268 16.53 18.63 -6.85
N LEU A 269 15.97 18.28 -5.69
CA LEU A 269 14.53 18.06 -5.51
C LEU A 269 13.75 19.32 -5.09
N SER A 270 14.45 20.40 -4.73
CA SER A 270 13.84 21.70 -4.35
C SER A 270 13.77 22.66 -5.54
#